data_AF-A0A540WFS8-F1
#
_entry.id   AF-A0A540WFS8-F1
#
_cell.length_a   1.000
_cell.length_b   1.000
_cell.length_c   1.000
_cell.angle_alpha   90.00
_cell.angle_beta   90.00
_cell.angle_gamma   90.00
#
_symmetry.space_group_name_H-M   'P 1'
#
loop_
_entity.id
_entity.type
_entity.pdbx_description
1 polymer ?
#
loop_
_entity_poly.entity_id
_entity_poly.type
_entity_poly.pdbx_seq_one_letter_code
_entity_poly.pdbx_strand_id
1 'polypeptide(L)'
;NGLANAGYMWECPDLFPLADTHLLICCPQGLGREAQRFLNTYPAVWMAGRFDAEHGIFDHGPLHELDSGFEFYAPQTMQADDGRRLLVGWMGVPDGDEMHQPTRAQGWIHQTTCVRELEWQAGTLYQ
;
A
#
# COMPACT_ATOMS: atom_id res chain seq x y z
N ASN A 1 -4.71 -13.84 14.05
CA ASN A 1 -4.13 -13.51 12.72
C ASN A 1 -2.84 -12.65 12.80
N GLY A 2 -2.16 -12.54 13.95
CA GLY A 2 -0.84 -11.85 13.99
C GLY A 2 -0.84 -10.32 13.84
N LEU A 3 -2.01 -9.66 13.75
CA LEU A 3 -2.14 -8.22 13.48
C LEU A 3 -2.28 -7.33 14.73
N ALA A 4 -1.98 -7.82 15.92
CA ALA A 4 -2.19 -7.06 17.17
C ALA A 4 -1.45 -5.71 17.22
N ASN A 5 -0.38 -5.56 16.43
CA ASN A 5 0.42 -4.34 16.32
C ASN A 5 0.40 -3.74 14.90
N ALA A 6 -0.61 -4.05 14.08
CA ALA A 6 -0.69 -3.60 12.68
C ALA A 6 -1.31 -2.20 12.52
N GLY A 7 -1.06 -1.29 13.47
CA GLY A 7 -1.68 0.03 13.50
C GLY A 7 -3.08 0.04 14.15
N TYR A 8 -3.60 1.25 14.36
CA TYR A 8 -4.90 1.49 14.99
C TYR A 8 -6.02 1.79 13.98
N MET A 9 -5.69 2.15 12.75
CA MET A 9 -6.62 2.42 11.65
C MET A 9 -5.98 1.98 10.32
N TRP A 10 -6.76 1.37 9.44
CA TRP A 10 -6.32 1.00 8.10
C TRP A 10 -7.04 1.88 7.07
N GLU A 11 -6.28 2.71 6.37
CA GLU A 11 -6.80 3.53 5.29
C GLU A 11 -6.58 2.87 3.93
N CYS A 12 -7.40 3.28 2.95
CA CYS A 12 -7.31 2.85 1.56
C CYS A 12 -7.15 1.33 1.36
N PRO A 13 -7.98 0.47 1.99
CA PRO A 13 -7.89 -0.96 1.76
C PRO A 13 -8.29 -1.31 0.32
N ASP A 14 -7.47 -2.12 -0.33
CA ASP A 14 -7.72 -2.66 -1.66
C ASP A 14 -7.40 -4.16 -1.68
N LEU A 15 -8.43 -4.99 -1.86
CA LEU A 15 -8.35 -6.45 -1.85
C LEU A 15 -8.68 -6.99 -3.25
N PHE A 16 -7.73 -7.68 -3.88
CA PHE A 16 -7.91 -8.17 -5.24
C PHE A 16 -7.18 -9.50 -5.49
N PRO A 17 -7.67 -10.34 -6.42
CA PRO A 17 -6.93 -11.51 -6.88
C PRO A 17 -5.75 -11.08 -7.76
N LEU A 18 -4.61 -11.76 -7.62
CA LEU A 18 -3.44 -11.63 -8.49
C LEU A 18 -2.76 -13.00 -8.60
N ALA A 19 -2.66 -13.53 -9.84
CA ALA A 19 -2.23 -14.90 -10.10
C ALA A 19 -3.06 -15.93 -9.29
N ASP A 20 -2.41 -16.73 -8.44
CA ASP A 20 -2.99 -17.80 -7.63
C ASP A 20 -3.30 -17.40 -6.18
N THR A 21 -3.23 -16.10 -5.86
CA THR A 21 -3.43 -15.57 -4.50
C THR A 21 -4.32 -14.32 -4.49
N HIS A 22 -4.65 -13.84 -3.29
CA HIS A 22 -5.27 -12.52 -3.08
C HIS A 22 -4.28 -11.60 -2.38
N LEU A 23 -4.24 -10.35 -2.81
CA LEU A 23 -3.44 -9.29 -2.22
C LEU A 23 -4.37 -8.30 -1.51
N LEU A 24 -4.04 -7.97 -0.27
CA LEU A 24 -4.60 -6.82 0.43
C LEU A 24 -3.52 -5.76 0.53
N ILE A 25 -3.76 -4.61 -0.08
CA ILE A 25 -2.97 -3.38 0.09
C ILE A 25 -3.73 -2.46 1.04
N CYS A 26 -3.04 -1.81 1.97
CA CYS A 26 -3.64 -0.77 2.81
C CYS A 26 -2.56 0.16 3.40
N CYS A 27 -3.00 1.16 4.15
CA CYS A 27 -2.16 2.11 4.86
C CYS A 27 -2.44 2.07 6.37
N PRO A 28 -1.74 1.21 7.15
CA PRO A 28 -1.92 1.12 8.59
C PRO A 28 -1.31 2.32 9.30
N GLN A 29 -2.15 3.17 9.88
CA GLN A 29 -1.73 4.27 10.74
C GLN A 29 -1.29 3.74 12.11
N GLY A 30 -0.16 4.23 12.62
CA GLY A 30 0.39 3.80 13.92
C GLY A 30 1.19 2.49 13.88
N LEU A 31 1.57 2.01 12.69
CA LEU A 31 2.54 0.93 12.57
C LEU A 31 3.91 1.38 13.13
N GLY A 32 4.54 0.53 13.95
CA GLY A 32 5.84 0.83 14.53
C GLY A 32 6.93 0.89 13.46
N ARG A 33 7.77 1.92 13.50
CA ARG A 33 8.94 2.06 12.62
C ARG A 33 9.97 0.97 12.92
N GLU A 34 10.57 0.41 11.87
CA GLU A 34 11.73 -0.47 11.96
C GLU A 34 13.01 0.27 11.55
N ALA A 35 14.18 -0.36 11.71
CA ALA A 35 15.46 0.28 11.39
C ALA A 35 15.60 0.70 9.92
N GLN A 36 14.95 -0.02 9.00
CA GLN A 36 15.05 0.19 7.55
C GLN A 36 13.70 0.15 6.84
N ARG A 37 12.60 -0.03 7.56
CA ARG A 37 11.24 -0.21 7.00
C ARG A 37 10.25 0.63 7.78
N PHE A 38 9.13 0.95 7.14
CA PHE A 38 8.03 1.71 7.68
C PHE A 38 8.49 3.10 8.16
N LEU A 39 9.29 3.76 7.32
CA LEU A 39 9.94 5.03 7.66
C LEU A 39 9.10 6.27 7.31
N ASN A 40 7.96 6.11 6.65
CA ASN A 40 7.00 7.20 6.49
C ASN A 40 6.19 7.37 7.79
N THR A 41 5.57 8.53 7.99
CA THR A 41 4.64 8.74 9.13
C THR A 41 3.57 7.64 9.15
N TYR A 42 3.04 7.33 7.96
CA TYR A 42 2.17 6.20 7.72
C TYR A 42 2.67 5.44 6.48
N PRO A 43 3.00 4.14 6.59
CA PRO A 43 3.47 3.36 5.44
C PRO A 43 2.30 2.79 4.64
N ALA A 44 2.55 2.50 3.36
CA ALA A 44 1.71 1.60 2.57
C ALA A 44 2.26 0.18 2.65
N VAL A 45 1.39 -0.80 2.83
CA VAL A 45 1.76 -2.20 3.08
C VAL A 45 0.95 -3.15 2.22
N TRP A 46 1.44 -4.37 2.05
CA TRP A 46 0.68 -5.44 1.42
C TRP A 46 0.81 -6.77 2.18
N MET A 47 -0.21 -7.62 2.03
CA MET A 47 -0.23 -9.01 2.50
C MET A 47 -0.83 -9.89 1.40
N ALA A 48 -0.26 -11.07 1.19
CA ALA A 48 -0.82 -12.08 0.30
C ALA A 48 -1.50 -13.20 1.10
N GLY A 49 -2.57 -13.79 0.57
CA GLY A 49 -3.32 -14.81 1.28
C GLY A 49 -4.51 -15.39 0.52
N ARG A 50 -5.27 -16.23 1.22
CA ARG A 50 -6.54 -16.77 0.73
C ARG A 50 -7.69 -15.96 1.31
N PHE A 51 -8.50 -15.37 0.44
CA PHE A 51 -9.73 -14.71 0.84
C PHE A 51 -10.93 -15.66 0.70
N ASP A 52 -11.64 -15.87 1.82
CA ASP A 52 -12.92 -16.53 1.89
C ASP A 52 -14.01 -15.46 1.94
N ALA A 53 -14.63 -15.19 0.78
CA ALA A 53 -15.64 -14.15 0.63
C ALA A 53 -16.97 -14.50 1.33
N GLU A 54 -17.27 -15.77 1.53
CA GLU A 54 -18.50 -16.22 2.20
C GLU A 54 -18.43 -15.89 3.70
N HIS A 55 -17.28 -16.12 4.31
CA HIS A 55 -17.06 -15.89 5.74
C HIS A 55 -16.41 -14.55 6.06
N GLY A 56 -15.96 -13.80 5.05
CA GLY A 56 -15.22 -12.54 5.24
C GLY A 56 -13.86 -12.74 5.92
N ILE A 57 -13.22 -13.90 5.72
CA ILE A 57 -11.96 -14.26 6.36
C ILE A 57 -10.83 -14.12 5.34
N PHE A 58 -9.81 -13.36 5.71
CA PHE A 58 -8.55 -13.31 4.96
C PHE A 58 -7.46 -14.02 5.76
N ASP A 59 -7.10 -15.23 5.32
CA ASP A 59 -5.98 -15.99 5.88
C ASP A 59 -4.71 -15.60 5.14
N HIS A 60 -3.86 -14.83 5.81
CA HIS A 60 -2.79 -14.06 5.16
C HIS A 60 -1.41 -14.37 5.72
N GLY A 61 -0.40 -14.16 4.87
CA GLY A 61 1.00 -14.19 5.22
C GLY A 61 1.47 -12.94 5.98
N PRO A 62 2.79 -12.73 6.10
CA PRO A 62 3.33 -11.58 6.80
C PRO A 62 3.01 -10.25 6.09
N LEU A 63 3.18 -9.16 6.83
CA LEU A 63 2.99 -7.80 6.36
C LEU A 63 4.29 -7.27 5.75
N HIS A 64 4.20 -6.77 4.52
CA HIS A 64 5.32 -6.27 3.73
C HIS A 64 5.16 -4.77 3.47
N GLU A 65 6.27 -4.04 3.41
CA GLU A 65 6.24 -2.64 2.94
C GLU A 65 6.05 -2.64 1.42
N LEU A 66 5.18 -1.77 0.91
CA LEU A 66 4.87 -1.71 -0.52
C LEU A 66 5.85 -0.81 -1.29
N ASP A 67 6.30 0.28 -0.67
CA ASP A 67 7.23 1.23 -1.28
C ASP A 67 8.14 1.79 -0.17
N SER A 68 9.46 1.70 -0.39
CA SER A 68 10.47 2.16 0.58
C SER A 68 10.93 3.61 0.31
N GLY A 69 10.24 4.34 -0.55
CA GLY A 69 10.41 5.77 -0.74
C GLY A 69 9.79 6.59 0.40
N PHE A 70 10.04 7.90 0.37
CA PHE A 70 9.78 8.79 1.51
C PHE A 70 8.37 9.41 1.53
N GLU A 71 7.61 9.29 0.44
CA GLU A 71 6.35 10.04 0.24
C GLU A 71 5.25 9.18 -0.40
N PHE A 72 5.37 7.85 -0.44
CA PHE A 72 4.35 7.01 -1.06
C PHE A 72 3.22 6.66 -0.09
N TYR A 73 1.97 6.98 -0.46
CA TYR A 73 0.78 6.73 0.35
C TYR A 73 -0.48 6.46 -0.49
N ALA A 74 -1.55 6.01 0.17
CA ALA A 74 -2.90 5.85 -0.38
C ALA A 74 -2.96 5.22 -1.79
N PRO A 75 -2.29 4.08 -2.03
CA PRO A 75 -2.36 3.41 -3.33
C PRO A 75 -3.77 2.89 -3.61
N GLN A 76 -4.15 2.90 -4.88
CA GLN A 76 -5.30 2.18 -5.40
C GLN A 76 -4.90 1.39 -6.63
N THR A 77 -5.56 0.24 -6.82
CA THR A 77 -5.39 -0.58 -8.00
C THR A 77 -6.64 -0.61 -8.87
N MET A 78 -6.43 -0.89 -10.15
CA MET A 78 -7.49 -1.16 -11.10
C MET A 78 -7.09 -2.33 -11.99
N GLN A 79 -8.08 -3.12 -12.42
CA GLN A 79 -7.87 -4.11 -13.47
C GLN A 79 -8.14 -3.45 -14.82
N ALA A 80 -7.16 -3.48 -15.70
CA ALA A 80 -7.32 -3.05 -17.09
C ALA A 80 -8.03 -4.15 -17.91
N ASP A 81 -8.65 -3.76 -19.03
CA ASP A 81 -9.37 -4.68 -19.92
C ASP A 81 -8.47 -5.78 -20.52
N ASP A 82 -7.16 -5.52 -20.60
CA ASP A 82 -6.15 -6.49 -21.04
C ASP A 82 -5.70 -7.46 -19.93
N GLY A 83 -6.34 -7.39 -18.76
CA GLY A 83 -6.12 -8.28 -17.61
C GLY A 83 -5.04 -7.80 -16.64
N ARG A 84 -4.27 -6.75 -16.97
CA ARG A 84 -3.24 -6.23 -16.09
C ARG A 84 -3.82 -5.60 -14.83
N ARG A 85 -3.07 -5.70 -13.74
CA ARG A 85 -3.36 -4.99 -12.49
C ARG A 85 -2.48 -3.76 -12.42
N LEU A 86 -3.08 -2.58 -12.51
CA LEU A 86 -2.37 -1.30 -12.50
C LEU A 86 -2.51 -0.66 -11.12
N LEU A 87 -1.43 -0.08 -10.61
CA LEU A 87 -1.36 0.63 -9.35
C LEU A 87 -0.97 2.09 -9.58
N VAL A 88 -1.63 2.99 -8.85
CA VAL A 88 -1.21 4.39 -8.70
C VAL A 88 -1.26 4.77 -7.23
N GLY A 89 -0.24 5.50 -6.76
CA GLY A 89 -0.17 6.01 -5.39
C GLY A 89 -0.15 7.52 -5.34
N TRP A 90 -0.53 8.06 -4.18
CA TRP A 90 -0.29 9.45 -3.84
C TRP A 90 1.18 9.61 -3.46
N MET A 91 1.84 10.59 -4.08
CA MET A 91 3.17 11.06 -3.69
C MET A 91 3.01 12.23 -2.72
N GLY A 92 2.69 11.87 -1.48
CA GLY A 92 2.48 12.70 -0.31
C GLY A 92 2.01 11.84 0.86
N VAL A 93 2.53 12.07 2.06
CA VAL A 93 2.09 11.35 3.28
C VAL A 93 1.40 12.34 4.23
N PRO A 94 0.14 12.07 4.67
CA PRO A 94 -0.56 12.96 5.58
C PRO A 94 0.14 12.99 6.95
N ASP A 95 0.07 14.14 7.62
CA ASP A 95 0.73 14.41 8.91
C ASP A 95 2.26 14.16 8.94
N GLY A 96 2.89 14.00 7.77
CA GLY A 96 4.33 13.98 7.58
C GLY A 96 4.90 15.36 7.24
N ASP A 97 5.76 15.41 6.24
CA ASP A 97 6.42 16.64 5.79
C ASP A 97 5.59 17.44 4.76
N GLU A 98 4.31 17.10 4.58
CA GLU A 98 3.36 17.77 3.65
C GLU A 98 3.46 19.31 3.77
N MET A 99 3.37 19.85 4.99
CA MET A 99 3.40 21.30 5.18
C MET A 99 4.78 21.94 4.96
N HIS A 100 5.84 21.14 4.81
CA HIS A 100 7.20 21.60 4.53
C HIS A 100 7.58 21.51 3.04
N GLN A 101 6.69 21.01 2.18
CA GLN A 101 6.97 20.87 0.75
C GLN A 101 7.24 22.24 0.08
N PRO A 102 8.39 22.44 -0.59
CA PRO A 102 8.75 23.72 -1.23
C PRO A 102 7.76 24.18 -2.31
N THR A 103 7.08 23.24 -2.96
CA THR A 103 6.09 23.49 -4.01
C THR A 103 4.88 24.27 -3.51
N ARG A 104 4.62 24.30 -2.19
CA ARG A 104 3.60 25.16 -1.60
C ARG A 104 3.78 26.64 -1.96
N ALA A 105 5.02 27.12 -2.05
CA ALA A 105 5.32 28.48 -2.48
C ALA A 105 4.94 28.75 -3.96
N GLN A 106 4.74 27.69 -4.74
CA GLN A 106 4.30 27.71 -6.13
C GLN A 106 2.79 27.44 -6.28
N GLY A 107 2.05 27.31 -5.16
CA GLY A 107 0.59 27.18 -5.16
C GLY A 107 0.05 25.78 -5.38
N TRP A 108 0.89 24.74 -5.30
CA TRP A 108 0.47 23.35 -5.44
C TRP A 108 1.22 22.45 -4.47
N ILE A 109 0.66 21.27 -4.19
CA ILE A 109 1.29 20.27 -3.34
C ILE A 109 0.95 18.87 -3.85
N HIS A 110 1.93 17.97 -3.73
CA HIS A 110 1.84 16.57 -4.11
C HIS A 110 1.52 16.31 -5.59
N GLN A 111 1.57 15.02 -5.94
CA GLN A 111 1.21 14.49 -7.25
C GLN A 111 0.88 13.00 -7.09
N THR A 112 0.49 12.34 -8.18
CA THR A 112 0.43 10.88 -8.22
C THR A 112 1.78 10.31 -8.67
N THR A 113 2.07 9.06 -8.30
CA THR A 113 3.17 8.32 -8.92
C THR A 113 2.91 8.06 -10.40
N CYS A 114 3.93 7.62 -11.14
CA CYS A 114 3.70 6.87 -12.37
C CYS A 114 2.82 5.66 -12.08
N VAL A 115 2.02 5.25 -13.08
CA VAL A 115 1.29 3.98 -13.03
C VAL A 115 2.29 2.84 -13.05
N ARG A 116 2.09 1.86 -12.16
CA ARG A 116 2.92 0.66 -12.01
C ARG A 116 2.10 -0.56 -12.36
N GLU A 117 2.72 -1.57 -12.94
CA GLU A 117 2.05 -2.83 -13.26
C GLU A 117 2.40 -3.85 -12.19
N LEU A 118 1.39 -4.41 -11.54
CA LEU A 118 1.60 -5.40 -10.48
C LEU A 118 1.72 -6.79 -11.06
N GLU A 119 2.78 -7.50 -10.67
CA GLU A 119 2.99 -8.90 -11.02
C GLU A 119 3.30 -9.73 -9.77
N TRP A 120 2.79 -10.96 -9.73
CA TRP A 120 3.11 -11.92 -8.68
C TRP A 120 4.16 -12.90 -9.19
N GLN A 121 5.34 -12.91 -8.57
CA GLN A 121 6.43 -13.81 -8.94
C GLN A 121 6.97 -14.54 -7.71
N ALA A 122 6.83 -15.87 -7.69
CA ALA A 122 7.41 -16.77 -6.68
C ALA A 122 7.19 -16.30 -5.22
N GLY A 123 5.98 -15.85 -4.88
CA GLY A 123 5.66 -15.41 -3.51
C GLY A 123 5.93 -13.92 -3.23
N THR A 124 6.33 -13.14 -4.24
CA THR A 124 6.70 -11.73 -4.10
C THR A 124 5.91 -10.86 -5.08
N LEU A 125 5.47 -9.69 -4.60
CA LEU A 125 4.81 -8.66 -5.41
C LEU A 125 5.86 -7.77 -6.09
N TYR A 126 5.79 -7.69 -7.42
CA TYR A 126 6.58 -6.79 -8.28
C TYR A 126 5.71 -5.63 -8.79
N GLN A 127 6.36 -4.53 -9.17
CA GLN A 127 5.74 -3.26 -9.58
C GLN A 127 6.48 -2.62 -10.76
#